data_AF-A0A1Q4F4C7-F1
#
_entry.id   AF-A0A1Q4F4C7-F1
#
_cell.length_a   1.000
_cell.length_b   1.000
_cell.length_c   1.000
_cell.angle_alpha   90.00
_cell.angle_beta   90.00
_cell.angle_gamma   90.00
#
_symmetry.space_group_name_H-M   'P 1'
#
loop_
_entity.id
_entity.type
_entity.pdbx_description
1 polymer ?
#
loop_
_entity_poly.entity_id
_entity_poly.type
_entity_poly.pdbx_seq_one_letter_code
_entity_poly.pdbx_strand_id
1 'polypeptide(L)'
;MLSLLQSQTINIVGDGSVCNPLGLEVKLSEEPGQLLFCAADGLFASGQTFIQAVSYDDNGNIFSNIPNGEALKDAEDPVKNIALGYNAGSPTWDVSNSIFIGENAGALSWYNENMIALGTNAGYAANQSFDLIAIGTNAGRDGFSGMEEGDYSIQIGRNTSSSGFKNSILLGGSTSPDNFIVNTKDNQFMLAPNIVNLRFCSLDYELPDYQPSGTTTLTNDGSGKLSWSGYPTPLLTSGSVPYIGNNGKLTETNSNLFWDSTNKRLGIGNNTPAYALDVTGQIRQTANTDLIIARTTDNILIGISLPNSAGLERGFAKLNTQTGEFRLGGGAGGYYPTFYSNGVERIRVSVDGYVGIGTNSPSALLSLAASTTARASLNFITGTAPTAPNTGDIWRTSSGIFLNDSLNVTGDVIFGTTGYGGLRQSSVWTYLRSQTALGFCYGSTSNFNPSHNINSTGLALGGGSTGATALLDVYGSTTSIPSIRIRSGVAPTSPLDGSIWYDGSKLYLRVGGVTKEILFA
;
A
#
# COMPACT_ATOMS: atom_id res chain seq x y z
N MET A 1 3.33 -41.38 -123.82
CA MET A 1 4.26 -40.27 -123.52
C MET A 1 4.15 -39.99 -122.03
N LEU A 2 4.98 -40.65 -121.20
CA LEU A 2 6.23 -40.09 -120.63
C LEU A 2 5.90 -38.82 -119.79
N SER A 3 5.62 -38.92 -118.49
CA SER A 3 6.58 -39.03 -117.36
C SER A 3 7.68 -37.96 -117.37
N LEU A 4 7.64 -37.03 -116.43
CA LEU A 4 8.62 -36.91 -115.34
C LEU A 4 8.31 -35.64 -114.53
N LEU A 5 7.86 -35.84 -113.29
CA LEU A 5 8.20 -34.91 -112.21
C LEU A 5 9.72 -34.93 -112.10
N GLN A 6 10.38 -33.79 -112.32
CA GLN A 6 11.79 -33.65 -112.01
C GLN A 6 11.95 -33.67 -110.48
N SER A 7 12.23 -34.86 -109.95
CA SER A 7 13.08 -35.02 -108.78
C SER A 7 14.39 -34.28 -109.08
N GLN A 8 14.68 -33.21 -108.35
CA GLN A 8 16.04 -32.67 -108.31
C GLN A 8 16.89 -33.65 -107.50
N THR A 9 17.41 -34.66 -108.19
CA THR A 9 18.49 -35.50 -107.69
C THR A 9 19.77 -34.65 -107.73
N ILE A 10 20.29 -34.23 -106.58
CA ILE A 10 21.65 -33.72 -106.48
C ILE A 10 22.58 -34.94 -106.54
N ASN A 11 23.22 -35.13 -107.70
CA ASN A 11 24.34 -36.06 -107.88
C ASN A 11 25.60 -35.41 -107.30
N ILE A 12 26.23 -36.04 -106.30
CA ILE A 12 27.64 -35.80 -105.98
C ILE A 12 28.41 -37.03 -106.45
N VAL A 13 29.17 -36.87 -107.54
CA VAL A 13 30.08 -37.88 -108.09
C VAL A 13 31.51 -37.36 -107.91
N GLY A 14 32.36 -38.12 -107.23
CA GLY A 14 33.80 -37.84 -107.15
C GLY A 14 34.51 -38.58 -106.02
N ASP A 15 35.32 -39.57 -106.40
CA ASP A 15 36.32 -40.24 -105.56
C ASP A 15 37.53 -39.31 -105.38
N GLY A 16 37.96 -39.10 -104.13
CA GLY A 16 39.10 -38.22 -103.83
C GLY A 16 38.96 -37.49 -102.50
N SER A 17 39.81 -37.87 -101.55
CA SER A 17 40.00 -37.22 -100.26
C SER A 17 40.11 -35.69 -100.40
N VAL A 18 39.14 -34.97 -99.84
CA VAL A 18 39.28 -33.54 -99.56
C VAL A 18 39.30 -33.40 -98.04
N CYS A 19 40.45 -33.03 -97.49
CA CYS A 19 40.54 -32.39 -96.19
C CYS A 19 39.61 -31.18 -96.20
N ASN A 20 38.42 -31.32 -95.61
CA ASN A 20 37.60 -30.20 -95.21
C ASN A 20 37.91 -29.92 -93.74
N PRO A 21 38.24 -28.68 -93.32
CA PRO A 21 38.56 -28.39 -91.92
C PRO A 21 37.37 -28.54 -90.96
N LEU A 22 36.18 -28.91 -91.46
CA LEU A 22 34.96 -29.03 -90.65
C LEU A 22 34.24 -30.32 -91.06
N GLY A 23 34.28 -31.33 -90.20
CA GLY A 23 33.66 -32.64 -90.39
C GLY A 23 32.14 -32.56 -90.45
N LEU A 24 31.59 -32.35 -91.66
CA LEU A 24 30.15 -32.34 -91.92
C LEU A 24 29.68 -33.76 -92.29
N GLU A 25 28.95 -34.44 -91.40
CA GLU A 25 28.29 -35.71 -91.69
C GLU A 25 26.81 -35.43 -92.04
N VAL A 26 26.37 -35.76 -93.26
CA VAL A 26 24.98 -35.54 -93.71
C VAL A 26 24.19 -36.83 -93.52
N LYS A 27 23.19 -36.83 -92.62
CA LYS A 27 22.23 -37.95 -92.43
C LYS A 27 20.86 -37.56 -92.98
N LEU A 28 20.31 -38.38 -93.87
CA LEU A 28 18.97 -38.20 -94.43
C LEU A 28 17.93 -38.81 -93.48
N SER A 29 16.90 -38.04 -93.14
CA SER A 29 15.73 -38.51 -92.40
C SER A 29 14.86 -39.44 -93.27
N GLU A 30 14.26 -40.47 -92.69
CA GLU A 30 13.34 -41.40 -93.38
C GLU A 30 11.95 -40.79 -93.67
N GLU A 31 11.66 -39.58 -93.17
CA GLU A 31 10.43 -38.83 -93.44
C GLU A 31 10.63 -37.83 -94.60
N PRO A 32 9.76 -37.81 -95.64
CA PRO A 32 9.92 -36.91 -96.79
C PRO A 32 9.76 -35.44 -96.38
N GLY A 33 10.83 -34.64 -96.52
CA GLY A 33 10.77 -33.17 -96.41
C GLY A 33 11.80 -32.50 -95.48
N GLN A 34 12.69 -33.24 -94.83
CA GLN A 34 13.72 -32.66 -93.95
C GLN A 34 15.14 -32.98 -94.44
N LEU A 35 15.86 -31.95 -94.90
CA LEU A 35 17.32 -31.99 -95.04
C LEU A 35 17.96 -31.63 -93.68
N LEU A 36 18.89 -32.48 -93.22
CA LEU A 36 19.66 -32.27 -92.00
C LEU A 36 21.13 -32.00 -92.40
N PHE A 37 21.61 -30.76 -92.21
CA PHE A 37 23.03 -30.43 -92.33
C PHE A 37 23.65 -30.33 -90.94
N CYS A 38 24.62 -31.19 -90.62
CA CYS A 38 25.32 -31.20 -89.34
C CYS A 38 26.72 -30.60 -89.49
N ALA A 39 26.87 -29.30 -89.27
CA ALA A 39 28.20 -28.71 -89.10
C ALA A 39 28.74 -28.95 -87.70
N ALA A 40 30.07 -28.87 -87.55
CA ALA A 40 30.73 -28.91 -86.24
C ALA A 40 30.19 -27.84 -85.27
N ASP A 41 29.46 -26.84 -85.79
CA ASP A 41 29.02 -25.65 -85.05
C ASP A 41 27.48 -25.48 -85.02
N GLY A 42 26.70 -26.49 -85.42
CA GLY A 42 25.23 -26.47 -85.29
C GLY A 42 24.42 -27.07 -86.46
N LEU A 43 23.15 -27.37 -86.18
CA LEU A 43 22.20 -28.08 -87.06
C LEU A 43 21.20 -27.09 -87.69
N PHE A 44 21.12 -27.01 -89.02
CA PHE A 44 20.11 -26.19 -89.73
C PHE A 44 19.09 -27.07 -90.47
N ALA A 45 17.80 -26.78 -90.27
CA ALA A 45 16.70 -27.35 -91.07
C ALA A 45 15.81 -26.23 -91.62
N SER A 46 15.46 -26.31 -92.91
CA SER A 46 14.58 -25.34 -93.57
C SER A 46 13.11 -25.77 -93.54
N GLY A 47 12.23 -24.85 -93.15
CA GLY A 47 10.78 -24.96 -93.36
C GLY A 47 9.98 -25.17 -92.08
N GLN A 48 9.52 -24.06 -91.49
CA GLN A 48 8.45 -23.96 -90.48
C GLN A 48 8.62 -24.66 -89.12
N THR A 49 9.77 -25.29 -88.85
CA THR A 49 10.10 -25.79 -87.51
C THR A 49 11.33 -25.04 -86.98
N PHE A 50 11.14 -24.16 -86.00
CA PHE A 50 12.23 -23.50 -85.28
C PHE A 50 13.01 -24.55 -84.47
N ILE A 51 14.10 -25.09 -85.03
CA ILE A 51 15.18 -25.63 -84.23
C ILE A 51 16.27 -24.58 -84.26
N GLN A 52 16.24 -23.70 -83.26
CA GLN A 52 17.24 -22.68 -83.03
C GLN A 52 18.53 -23.40 -82.65
N ALA A 53 19.59 -23.27 -83.46
CA ALA A 53 20.88 -23.88 -83.13
C ALA A 53 21.35 -23.30 -81.79
N VAL A 54 21.60 -24.19 -80.84
CA VAL A 54 22.34 -23.86 -79.63
C VAL A 54 23.80 -23.83 -80.05
N SER A 55 24.39 -22.65 -80.07
CA SER A 55 25.80 -22.41 -80.33
C SER A 55 26.60 -22.51 -79.03
N TYR A 56 27.86 -22.89 -79.14
CA TYR A 56 28.80 -22.90 -78.03
C TYR A 56 30.11 -22.26 -78.44
N ASP A 57 30.87 -21.73 -77.49
CA ASP A 57 32.21 -21.19 -77.71
C ASP A 57 33.29 -21.93 -76.90
N ASP A 58 34.56 -21.58 -77.15
CA ASP A 58 35.72 -22.19 -76.48
C ASP A 58 35.80 -21.87 -74.98
N ASN A 59 35.07 -20.85 -74.52
CA ASN A 59 34.97 -20.48 -73.11
C ASN A 59 33.87 -21.26 -72.37
N GLY A 60 33.21 -22.21 -73.06
CA GLY A 60 32.18 -23.08 -72.51
C GLY A 60 30.81 -22.41 -72.39
N ASN A 61 30.57 -21.30 -73.10
CA ASN A 61 29.26 -20.66 -73.13
C ASN A 61 28.29 -21.45 -74.03
N ILE A 62 27.00 -21.46 -73.69
CA ILE A 62 25.92 -22.09 -74.45
C ILE A 62 24.89 -21.01 -74.76
N PHE A 63 24.67 -20.67 -76.02
CA PHE A 63 23.76 -19.58 -76.38
C PHE A 63 22.92 -19.88 -77.61
N SER A 64 21.83 -19.12 -77.79
CA SER A 64 20.97 -19.28 -78.97
C SER A 64 20.56 -17.94 -79.54
N ASN A 65 21.00 -17.65 -80.76
CA ASN A 65 20.74 -16.38 -81.44
C ASN A 65 19.31 -16.35 -82.02
N ILE A 66 18.52 -15.35 -81.63
CA ILE A 66 17.14 -15.14 -82.12
C ILE A 66 17.20 -14.12 -83.29
N PRO A 67 16.34 -14.20 -84.31
CA PRO A 67 16.29 -13.16 -85.33
C PRO A 67 16.14 -11.74 -84.73
N ASN A 68 17.07 -10.84 -85.09
CA ASN A 68 17.19 -9.43 -84.69
C ASN A 68 17.89 -9.11 -83.35
N GLY A 69 18.37 -10.08 -82.57
CA GLY A 69 19.18 -9.85 -81.36
C GLY A 69 20.12 -11.02 -81.04
N GLU A 70 21.26 -10.72 -80.42
CA GLU A 70 22.34 -11.70 -80.22
C GLU A 70 22.60 -11.88 -78.71
N ALA A 71 22.58 -13.13 -78.25
CA ALA A 71 22.91 -13.46 -76.86
C ALA A 71 24.43 -13.35 -76.65
N LEU A 72 24.86 -12.85 -75.49
CA LEU A 72 26.27 -12.58 -75.15
C LEU A 72 27.01 -11.69 -76.17
N LYS A 73 26.28 -10.92 -76.98
CA LYS A 73 26.89 -9.96 -77.90
C LYS A 73 27.58 -8.86 -77.13
N ASP A 74 28.79 -8.51 -77.56
CA ASP A 74 29.63 -7.50 -76.92
C ASP A 74 29.92 -7.82 -75.44
N ALA A 75 29.92 -9.12 -75.08
CA ALA A 75 30.36 -9.57 -73.77
C ALA A 75 31.90 -9.61 -73.68
N GLU A 76 32.46 -9.05 -72.61
CA GLU A 76 33.89 -9.05 -72.30
C GLU A 76 34.20 -10.18 -71.31
N ASP A 77 35.07 -11.10 -71.70
CA ASP A 77 35.50 -12.28 -70.94
C ASP A 77 34.37 -13.18 -70.35
N PRO A 78 33.31 -13.54 -71.12
CA PRO A 78 32.28 -14.46 -70.62
C PRO A 78 32.80 -15.90 -70.52
N VAL A 79 32.61 -16.56 -69.37
CA VAL A 79 33.06 -17.94 -69.12
C VAL A 79 31.93 -18.84 -68.58
N LYS A 80 31.67 -19.99 -69.23
CA LYS A 80 30.72 -21.03 -68.76
C LYS A 80 29.29 -20.52 -68.49
N ASN A 81 28.79 -19.63 -69.34
CA ASN A 81 27.45 -19.08 -69.20
C ASN A 81 26.43 -19.79 -70.10
N ILE A 82 25.15 -19.74 -69.74
CA ILE A 82 24.03 -20.17 -70.60
C ILE A 82 23.20 -18.93 -70.93
N ALA A 83 23.05 -18.55 -72.19
CA ALA A 83 22.32 -17.34 -72.60
C ALA A 83 21.29 -17.62 -73.72
N LEU A 84 20.00 -17.52 -73.39
CA LEU A 84 18.89 -17.85 -74.28
C LEU A 84 17.87 -16.71 -74.30
N GLY A 85 17.80 -15.96 -75.39
CA GLY A 85 16.87 -14.84 -75.50
C GLY A 85 17.42 -13.67 -76.30
N TYR A 86 16.55 -12.74 -76.65
CA TYR A 86 16.93 -11.49 -77.32
C TYR A 86 17.81 -10.66 -76.37
N ASN A 87 19.06 -10.40 -76.73
CA ASN A 87 20.07 -9.70 -75.91
C ASN A 87 20.30 -10.30 -74.51
N ALA A 88 20.05 -11.60 -74.33
CA ALA A 88 20.37 -12.27 -73.06
C ALA A 88 21.89 -12.20 -72.81
N GLY A 89 22.30 -11.63 -71.67
CA GLY A 89 23.70 -11.40 -71.33
C GLY A 89 24.43 -10.44 -72.27
N SER A 90 23.73 -9.50 -72.93
CA SER A 90 24.36 -8.57 -73.89
C SER A 90 24.11 -7.09 -73.55
N PRO A 91 25.16 -6.24 -73.50
CA PRO A 91 26.56 -6.57 -73.22
C PRO A 91 26.74 -6.93 -71.73
N THR A 92 27.72 -7.78 -71.43
CA THR A 92 28.12 -8.13 -70.05
C THR A 92 29.63 -8.18 -69.89
N TRP A 93 30.16 -7.87 -68.71
CA TRP A 93 31.62 -7.86 -68.48
C TRP A 93 31.99 -8.72 -67.29
N ASP A 94 33.05 -9.53 -67.42
CA ASP A 94 33.57 -10.39 -66.35
C ASP A 94 32.46 -11.25 -65.74
N VAL A 95 31.74 -11.99 -66.60
CA VAL A 95 30.61 -12.83 -66.19
C VAL A 95 30.95 -14.30 -66.28
N SER A 96 30.76 -15.02 -65.18
CA SER A 96 31.04 -16.46 -65.16
C SER A 96 29.95 -17.30 -64.48
N ASN A 97 29.86 -18.57 -64.88
CA ASN A 97 28.97 -19.59 -64.29
C ASN A 97 27.49 -19.18 -64.23
N SER A 98 27.02 -18.33 -65.14
CA SER A 98 25.70 -17.69 -65.06
C SER A 98 24.71 -18.22 -66.10
N ILE A 99 23.41 -18.09 -65.81
CA ILE A 99 22.29 -18.51 -66.65
C ILE A 99 21.39 -17.30 -66.91
N PHE A 100 21.26 -16.91 -68.17
CA PHE A 100 20.42 -15.81 -68.66
C PHE A 100 19.38 -16.35 -69.62
N ILE A 101 18.11 -16.31 -69.24
CA ILE A 101 17.01 -16.81 -70.09
C ILE A 101 15.89 -15.78 -70.13
N GLY A 102 15.66 -15.18 -71.29
CA GLY A 102 14.65 -14.15 -71.51
C GLY A 102 15.18 -12.94 -72.25
N GLU A 103 14.27 -12.06 -72.68
CA GLU A 103 14.61 -10.79 -73.34
C GLU A 103 15.38 -9.88 -72.37
N ASN A 104 16.58 -9.44 -72.76
CA ASN A 104 17.53 -8.65 -71.97
C ASN A 104 17.84 -9.23 -70.56
N ALA A 105 17.67 -10.53 -70.36
CA ALA A 105 18.04 -11.16 -69.10
C ALA A 105 19.55 -11.02 -68.86
N GLY A 106 19.98 -10.47 -67.71
CA GLY A 106 21.39 -10.22 -67.40
C GLY A 106 22.09 -9.16 -68.27
N ALA A 107 21.38 -8.47 -69.16
CA ALA A 107 21.97 -7.45 -70.04
C ALA A 107 22.50 -6.24 -69.25
N LEU A 108 23.51 -5.56 -69.79
CA LEU A 108 24.17 -4.38 -69.20
C LEU A 108 24.74 -4.60 -67.79
N SER A 109 25.15 -5.83 -67.48
CA SER A 109 25.67 -6.20 -66.15
C SER A 109 27.19 -6.40 -66.15
N TRP A 110 27.85 -6.04 -65.04
CA TRP A 110 29.32 -6.11 -64.88
C TRP A 110 29.73 -6.85 -63.61
N TYR A 111 30.85 -7.59 -63.64
CA TYR A 111 31.43 -8.31 -62.50
C TYR A 111 30.41 -9.24 -61.81
N ASN A 112 29.95 -10.27 -62.52
CA ASN A 112 28.92 -11.17 -62.00
C ASN A 112 29.36 -12.64 -62.01
N GLU A 113 29.01 -13.36 -60.95
CA GLU A 113 29.30 -14.79 -60.84
C GLU A 113 28.10 -15.54 -60.27
N ASN A 114 27.84 -16.73 -60.80
CA ASN A 114 26.76 -17.64 -60.36
C ASN A 114 25.36 -17.02 -60.44
N MET A 115 25.11 -16.17 -61.44
CA MET A 115 23.84 -15.48 -61.59
C MET A 115 22.82 -16.36 -62.32
N ILE A 116 21.58 -16.39 -61.85
CA ILE A 116 20.43 -17.03 -62.51
C ILE A 116 19.40 -15.94 -62.79
N ALA A 117 19.30 -15.50 -64.04
CA ALA A 117 18.35 -14.49 -64.47
C ALA A 117 17.35 -15.08 -65.47
N LEU A 118 16.10 -15.23 -65.05
CA LEU A 118 15.04 -15.90 -65.80
C LEU A 118 13.83 -14.95 -65.96
N GLY A 119 13.58 -14.47 -67.18
CA GLY A 119 12.46 -13.59 -67.52
C GLY A 119 12.90 -12.29 -68.21
N THR A 120 11.93 -11.56 -68.76
CA THR A 120 12.19 -10.27 -69.43
C THR A 120 12.81 -9.26 -68.47
N ASN A 121 13.99 -8.74 -68.82
CA ASN A 121 14.83 -7.85 -68.03
C ASN A 121 15.16 -8.39 -66.62
N ALA A 122 15.08 -9.70 -66.38
CA ALA A 122 15.54 -10.28 -65.13
C ALA A 122 17.05 -10.02 -65.01
N GLY A 123 17.50 -9.45 -63.89
CA GLY A 123 18.92 -9.17 -63.70
C GLY A 123 19.51 -8.10 -64.62
N TYR A 124 18.67 -7.33 -65.30
CA TYR A 124 19.11 -6.23 -66.17
C TYR A 124 19.86 -5.17 -65.35
N ALA A 125 21.04 -4.76 -65.79
CA ALA A 125 21.93 -3.83 -65.11
C ALA A 125 22.24 -4.21 -63.64
N ALA A 126 22.30 -5.51 -63.35
CA ALA A 126 22.69 -6.03 -62.05
C ALA A 126 24.22 -6.10 -61.92
N ASN A 127 24.86 -5.02 -61.47
CA ASN A 127 26.32 -4.94 -61.40
C ASN A 127 26.89 -5.45 -60.06
N GLN A 128 28.05 -6.10 -60.07
CA GLN A 128 28.65 -6.68 -58.87
C GLN A 128 27.69 -7.62 -58.15
N SER A 129 27.13 -8.58 -58.89
CA SER A 129 26.15 -9.55 -58.38
C SER A 129 26.82 -10.91 -58.25
N PHE A 130 26.99 -11.35 -57.01
CA PHE A 130 27.42 -12.70 -56.66
C PHE A 130 26.19 -13.50 -56.18
N ASP A 131 26.06 -14.75 -56.62
CA ASP A 131 25.01 -15.68 -56.20
C ASP A 131 23.59 -15.08 -56.25
N LEU A 132 23.29 -14.39 -57.37
CA LEU A 132 21.99 -13.75 -57.61
C LEU A 132 21.01 -14.72 -58.28
N ILE A 133 19.83 -14.89 -57.70
CA ILE A 133 18.69 -15.55 -58.34
C ILE A 133 17.61 -14.50 -58.62
N ALA A 134 17.43 -14.13 -59.89
CA ALA A 134 16.43 -13.19 -60.38
C ALA A 134 15.44 -13.90 -61.30
N ILE A 135 14.18 -14.07 -60.85
CA ILE A 135 13.16 -14.80 -61.60
C ILE A 135 11.89 -13.97 -61.72
N GLY A 136 11.52 -13.65 -62.97
CA GLY A 136 10.34 -12.90 -63.36
C GLY A 136 10.66 -11.58 -64.07
N THR A 137 9.62 -10.85 -64.49
CA THR A 137 9.78 -9.62 -65.27
C THR A 137 10.37 -8.49 -64.43
N ASN A 138 11.50 -7.93 -64.87
CA ASN A 138 12.27 -6.93 -64.11
C ASN A 138 12.65 -7.40 -62.68
N ALA A 139 12.79 -8.72 -62.44
CA ALA A 139 13.26 -9.22 -61.16
C ALA A 139 14.76 -8.94 -61.01
N GLY A 140 15.21 -8.44 -59.86
CA GLY A 140 16.62 -8.09 -59.64
C GLY A 140 17.17 -7.09 -60.66
N ARG A 141 16.34 -6.18 -61.17
CA ARG A 141 16.78 -5.18 -62.15
C ARG A 141 17.34 -3.93 -61.45
N ASP A 142 18.33 -3.31 -62.07
CA ASP A 142 19.01 -2.06 -61.66
C ASP A 142 19.56 -2.10 -60.22
N GLY A 143 19.80 -3.31 -59.69
CA GLY A 143 19.70 -3.55 -58.25
C GLY A 143 20.99 -3.73 -57.49
N PHE A 144 22.16 -3.69 -58.12
CA PHE A 144 23.35 -4.21 -57.48
C PHE A 144 24.50 -3.20 -57.59
N SER A 145 24.97 -2.76 -56.42
CA SER A 145 26.23 -2.06 -56.24
C SER A 145 26.80 -2.51 -54.90
N GLY A 146 27.94 -3.20 -54.93
CA GLY A 146 28.70 -3.55 -53.75
C GLY A 146 28.48 -4.95 -53.14
N MET A 147 27.87 -5.94 -53.81
CA MET A 147 28.00 -7.34 -53.33
C MET A 147 29.43 -7.84 -53.53
N GLU A 148 29.87 -8.71 -52.64
CA GLU A 148 31.17 -9.36 -52.69
C GLU A 148 31.00 -10.88 -52.79
N GLU A 149 32.08 -11.59 -53.08
CA GLU A 149 32.10 -13.05 -53.08
C GLU A 149 31.57 -13.60 -51.73
N GLY A 150 30.52 -14.43 -51.79
CA GLY A 150 29.86 -15.02 -50.61
C GLY A 150 28.57 -14.32 -50.17
N ASP A 151 28.24 -13.15 -50.72
CA ASP A 151 26.92 -12.55 -50.58
C ASP A 151 25.93 -13.18 -51.56
N TYR A 152 24.63 -13.21 -51.20
CA TYR A 152 23.57 -13.68 -52.09
C TYR A 152 22.36 -12.75 -52.14
N SER A 153 21.57 -12.83 -53.21
CA SER A 153 20.24 -12.23 -53.23
C SER A 153 19.28 -13.04 -54.09
N ILE A 154 18.08 -13.26 -53.56
CA ILE A 154 17.01 -13.98 -54.25
C ILE A 154 15.85 -13.01 -54.47
N GLN A 155 15.50 -12.82 -55.73
CA GLN A 155 14.54 -11.84 -56.22
C GLN A 155 13.54 -12.57 -57.12
N ILE A 156 12.34 -12.87 -56.60
CA ILE A 156 11.34 -13.66 -57.32
C ILE A 156 10.04 -12.88 -57.42
N GLY A 157 9.67 -12.53 -58.66
CA GLY A 157 8.40 -11.89 -59.00
C GLY A 157 8.57 -10.77 -60.01
N ARG A 158 7.82 -9.67 -59.84
CA ARG A 158 7.73 -8.60 -60.84
C ARG A 158 8.21 -7.26 -60.29
N ASN A 159 9.11 -6.60 -61.02
CA ASN A 159 9.71 -5.32 -60.63
C ASN A 159 10.27 -5.39 -59.21
N THR A 160 11.26 -6.25 -58.99
CA THR A 160 11.91 -6.39 -57.68
C THR A 160 13.36 -5.94 -57.79
N SER A 161 13.89 -5.34 -56.74
CA SER A 161 15.26 -4.86 -56.71
C SER A 161 15.86 -5.05 -55.32
N SER A 162 17.13 -5.45 -55.25
CA SER A 162 17.88 -5.50 -54.00
C SER A 162 18.40 -4.12 -53.60
N SER A 163 18.56 -3.17 -54.54
CA SER A 163 19.14 -1.84 -54.29
C SER A 163 20.44 -1.88 -53.48
N GLY A 164 21.28 -2.89 -53.72
CA GLY A 164 22.54 -3.12 -53.00
C GLY A 164 22.42 -3.88 -51.68
N PHE A 165 21.20 -4.18 -51.20
CA PHE A 165 21.02 -4.94 -49.96
C PHE A 165 21.26 -6.44 -50.15
N LYS A 166 22.14 -6.98 -49.31
CA LYS A 166 22.72 -8.33 -49.44
C LYS A 166 22.07 -9.34 -48.51
N ASN A 167 22.31 -10.62 -48.76
CA ASN A 167 21.85 -11.75 -47.95
C ASN A 167 20.33 -11.73 -47.76
N SER A 168 19.62 -11.45 -48.85
CA SER A 168 18.20 -11.09 -48.83
C SER A 168 17.38 -11.95 -49.78
N ILE A 169 16.11 -12.17 -49.40
CA ILE A 169 15.13 -12.91 -50.19
C ILE A 169 13.88 -12.04 -50.30
N LEU A 170 13.52 -11.66 -51.52
CA LEU A 170 12.31 -10.90 -51.82
C LEU A 170 11.39 -11.74 -52.71
N LEU A 171 10.18 -11.99 -52.23
CA LEU A 171 9.15 -12.72 -52.96
C LEU A 171 7.92 -11.85 -53.22
N GLY A 172 7.39 -11.94 -54.44
CA GLY A 172 6.23 -11.19 -54.88
C GLY A 172 6.60 -10.09 -55.88
N GLY A 173 5.64 -9.25 -56.23
CA GLY A 173 5.88 -8.21 -57.21
C GLY A 173 5.00 -7.00 -56.99
N SER A 174 5.44 -5.89 -57.59
CA SER A 174 4.67 -4.66 -57.62
C SER A 174 3.28 -4.91 -58.21
N THR A 175 2.30 -4.09 -57.86
CA THR A 175 1.01 -4.00 -58.56
C THR A 175 1.02 -2.94 -59.65
N SER A 176 2.07 -2.11 -59.72
CA SER A 176 2.28 -1.08 -60.76
C SER A 176 3.41 -1.48 -61.74
N PRO A 177 3.28 -1.22 -63.04
CA PRO A 177 4.36 -1.46 -64.02
C PRO A 177 5.60 -0.60 -63.77
N ASP A 178 5.46 0.53 -63.07
CA ASP A 178 6.52 1.56 -62.98
C ASP A 178 7.25 1.56 -61.62
N ASN A 179 6.69 0.91 -60.61
CA ASN A 179 7.27 0.91 -59.26
C ASN A 179 7.97 -0.41 -58.97
N PHE A 180 9.17 -0.33 -58.42
CA PHE A 180 9.90 -1.48 -57.90
C PHE A 180 9.58 -1.72 -56.43
N ILE A 181 9.49 -2.99 -56.06
CA ILE A 181 9.57 -3.41 -54.66
C ILE A 181 11.04 -3.60 -54.35
N VAL A 182 11.53 -2.77 -53.43
CA VAL A 182 12.95 -2.68 -53.12
C VAL A 182 13.19 -3.23 -51.72
N ASN A 183 14.24 -4.04 -51.57
CA ASN A 183 14.73 -4.40 -50.24
C ASN A 183 15.03 -3.13 -49.42
N THR A 184 14.93 -3.24 -48.11
CA THR A 184 15.14 -2.09 -47.21
C THR A 184 16.34 -2.25 -46.31
N LYS A 185 16.87 -3.47 -46.19
CA LYS A 185 17.97 -3.86 -45.30
C LYS A 185 18.69 -5.09 -45.82
N ASP A 186 19.94 -5.25 -45.42
CA ASP A 186 20.64 -6.53 -45.52
C ASP A 186 19.99 -7.58 -44.60
N ASN A 187 20.22 -8.86 -44.88
CA ASN A 187 19.73 -9.98 -44.05
C ASN A 187 18.19 -9.99 -43.90
N GLN A 188 17.47 -9.60 -44.95
CA GLN A 188 16.01 -9.45 -44.95
C GLN A 188 15.32 -10.57 -45.73
N PHE A 189 14.31 -11.20 -45.12
CA PHE A 189 13.24 -11.87 -45.84
C PHE A 189 12.08 -10.90 -46.04
N MET A 190 11.76 -10.58 -47.29
CA MET A 190 10.76 -9.59 -47.67
C MET A 190 9.68 -10.22 -48.55
N LEU A 191 8.43 -9.89 -48.24
CA LEU A 191 7.30 -10.13 -49.13
C LEU A 191 6.86 -8.80 -49.72
N ALA A 192 6.35 -8.82 -50.96
CA ALA A 192 5.76 -7.62 -51.55
C ALA A 192 4.63 -7.07 -50.65
N PRO A 193 4.48 -5.74 -50.48
CA PRO A 193 3.54 -5.15 -49.52
C PRO A 193 2.06 -5.56 -49.70
N ASN A 194 1.69 -5.99 -50.91
CA ASN A 194 0.36 -6.52 -51.22
C ASN A 194 0.14 -7.98 -50.77
N ILE A 195 1.16 -8.66 -50.26
CA ILE A 195 1.08 -10.02 -49.69
C ILE A 195 0.89 -9.88 -48.18
N VAL A 196 -0.38 -9.82 -47.76
CA VAL A 196 -0.76 -9.70 -46.34
C VAL A 196 -1.25 -11.01 -45.73
N ASN A 197 -1.50 -12.04 -46.55
CA ASN A 197 -1.96 -13.34 -46.09
C ASN A 197 -0.80 -14.35 -46.10
N LEU A 198 -0.53 -14.96 -44.95
CA LEU A 198 0.48 -16.00 -44.77
C LEU A 198 -0.18 -17.30 -44.33
N ARG A 199 0.32 -18.43 -44.85
CA ARG A 199 -0.11 -19.75 -44.38
C ARG A 199 1.08 -20.49 -43.77
N PHE A 200 0.99 -20.76 -42.47
CA PHE A 200 2.01 -21.52 -41.74
C PHE A 200 1.36 -22.65 -40.94
N CYS A 201 1.95 -23.84 -40.98
CA CYS A 201 1.44 -25.01 -40.25
C CYS A 201 -0.06 -25.31 -40.51
N SER A 202 -0.53 -25.07 -41.74
CA SER A 202 -1.95 -25.18 -42.14
C SER A 202 -2.92 -24.17 -41.51
N LEU A 203 -2.39 -23.09 -40.93
CA LEU A 203 -3.18 -21.98 -40.39
C LEU A 203 -2.97 -20.74 -41.28
N ASP A 204 -4.07 -20.05 -41.57
CA ASP A 204 -4.04 -18.78 -42.28
C ASP A 204 -3.86 -17.64 -41.27
N TYR A 205 -2.97 -16.71 -41.61
CA TYR A 205 -2.68 -15.51 -40.86
C TYR A 205 -2.83 -14.29 -41.76
N GLU A 206 -3.62 -13.31 -41.33
CA GLU A 206 -3.71 -12.00 -41.99
C GLU A 206 -2.84 -11.02 -41.21
N LEU A 207 -1.75 -10.55 -41.83
CA LEU A 207 -0.83 -9.56 -41.27
C LEU A 207 -1.46 -8.16 -41.24
N PRO A 208 -1.11 -7.33 -40.24
CA PRO A 208 -1.47 -5.92 -40.26
C PRO A 208 -0.74 -5.17 -41.38
N ASP A 209 -1.42 -4.21 -42.00
CA ASP A 209 -0.91 -3.35 -43.08
C ASP A 209 -0.22 -2.07 -42.57
N TYR A 210 -0.06 -1.93 -41.25
CA TYR A 210 0.60 -0.80 -40.62
C TYR A 210 1.41 -1.20 -39.38
N GLN A 211 2.42 -0.40 -39.04
CA GLN A 211 3.14 -0.47 -37.77
C GLN A 211 2.58 0.60 -36.81
N PRO A 212 2.14 0.25 -35.60
CA PRO A 212 1.60 1.20 -34.63
C PRO A 212 2.71 2.06 -34.02
N SER A 213 2.36 3.28 -33.60
CA SER A 213 3.21 4.11 -32.76
C SER A 213 3.18 3.62 -31.30
N GLY A 214 4.34 3.53 -30.65
CA GLY A 214 4.45 3.15 -29.24
C GLY A 214 4.50 1.64 -29.00
N THR A 215 4.40 1.25 -27.72
CA THR A 215 4.53 -0.15 -27.28
C THR A 215 3.19 -0.88 -27.38
N THR A 216 3.09 -1.80 -28.33
CA THR A 216 1.90 -2.63 -28.58
C THR A 216 2.30 -4.11 -28.68
N THR A 217 1.31 -5.00 -28.67
CA THR A 217 1.51 -6.44 -28.86
C THR A 217 0.77 -6.90 -30.10
N LEU A 218 1.40 -7.74 -30.93
CA LEU A 218 0.72 -8.42 -32.02
C LEU A 218 -0.11 -9.56 -31.43
N THR A 219 -1.41 -9.54 -31.66
CA THR A 219 -2.37 -10.51 -31.12
C THR A 219 -3.09 -11.25 -32.23
N ASN A 220 -3.45 -12.50 -31.98
CA ASN A 220 -4.31 -13.32 -32.84
C ASN A 220 -5.72 -13.33 -32.24
N ASP A 221 -6.73 -13.08 -33.05
CA ASP A 221 -8.15 -13.10 -32.65
C ASP A 221 -8.75 -14.51 -32.47
N GLY A 222 -7.92 -15.55 -32.63
CA GLY A 222 -8.31 -16.96 -32.58
C GLY A 222 -8.81 -17.51 -33.92
N SER A 223 -8.94 -16.65 -34.94
CA SER A 223 -9.35 -17.01 -36.30
C SER A 223 -8.28 -16.68 -37.34
N GLY A 224 -7.08 -16.28 -36.91
CA GLY A 224 -5.93 -16.01 -37.79
C GLY A 224 -5.71 -14.53 -38.10
N LYS A 225 -6.61 -13.63 -37.71
CA LYS A 225 -6.37 -12.20 -37.92
C LYS A 225 -5.34 -11.71 -36.92
N LEU A 226 -4.20 -11.21 -37.43
CA LEU A 226 -3.17 -10.60 -36.60
C LEU A 226 -3.42 -9.10 -36.53
N SER A 227 -3.55 -8.58 -35.31
CA SER A 227 -3.81 -7.16 -35.07
C SER A 227 -3.01 -6.63 -33.89
N TRP A 228 -2.63 -5.36 -33.96
CA TRP A 228 -1.96 -4.68 -32.88
C TRP A 228 -2.96 -4.32 -31.79
N SER A 229 -2.79 -4.90 -30.61
CA SER A 229 -3.52 -4.48 -29.42
C SER A 229 -2.65 -3.55 -28.58
N GLY A 230 -3.28 -2.61 -27.87
CA GLY A 230 -2.62 -1.95 -26.75
C GLY A 230 -2.07 -2.99 -25.77
N TYR A 231 -1.05 -2.62 -25.01
CA TYR A 231 -0.49 -3.49 -23.98
C TYR A 231 -1.65 -4.03 -23.12
N PRO A 232 -1.80 -5.37 -22.96
CA PRO A 232 -2.85 -5.94 -22.14
C PRO A 232 -2.50 -5.71 -20.67
N THR A 233 -2.60 -4.46 -20.21
CA THR A 233 -2.87 -4.22 -18.81
C THR A 233 -4.22 -4.86 -18.55
N PRO A 234 -4.40 -5.70 -17.50
CA PRO A 234 -5.75 -5.95 -17.03
C PRO A 234 -6.43 -4.59 -16.89
N LEU A 235 -7.69 -4.46 -17.28
CA LEU A 235 -8.46 -3.22 -17.17
C LEU A 235 -8.63 -2.89 -15.68
N LEU A 236 -7.56 -2.39 -15.07
CA LEU A 236 -7.51 -2.04 -13.68
C LEU A 236 -8.05 -0.62 -13.55
N THR A 237 -8.91 -0.41 -12.56
CA THR A 237 -9.49 0.90 -12.29
C THR A 237 -8.47 1.82 -11.63
N SER A 238 -8.68 3.14 -11.76
CA SER A 238 -7.77 4.11 -11.15
C SER A 238 -7.75 3.94 -9.62
N GLY A 239 -6.55 3.96 -9.05
CA GLY A 239 -6.31 3.76 -7.62
C GLY A 239 -6.21 2.30 -7.18
N SER A 240 -6.21 1.35 -8.10
CA SER A 240 -6.05 -0.06 -7.78
C SER A 240 -4.65 -0.42 -7.31
N VAL A 241 -4.62 -1.21 -6.25
CA VAL A 241 -3.44 -1.99 -5.85
C VAL A 241 -3.66 -3.42 -6.34
N PRO A 242 -2.97 -3.85 -7.42
CA PRO A 242 -3.18 -5.18 -7.98
C PRO A 242 -2.73 -6.28 -7.01
N TYR A 243 -3.46 -7.39 -6.97
CA TYR A 243 -3.08 -8.57 -6.22
C TYR A 243 -3.39 -9.85 -6.99
N ILE A 244 -2.82 -10.97 -6.54
CA ILE A 244 -3.06 -12.27 -7.15
C ILE A 244 -4.35 -12.86 -6.55
N GLY A 245 -5.36 -12.99 -7.40
CA GLY A 245 -6.65 -13.58 -7.07
C GLY A 245 -6.67 -15.09 -7.31
N ASN A 246 -7.89 -15.63 -7.41
CA ASN A 246 -8.10 -17.04 -7.62
C ASN A 246 -7.39 -17.54 -8.90
N ASN A 247 -6.81 -18.74 -8.84
CA ASN A 247 -6.04 -19.35 -9.93
C ASN A 247 -4.82 -18.54 -10.41
N GLY A 248 -4.22 -17.71 -9.56
CA GLY A 248 -2.99 -17.00 -9.91
C GLY A 248 -3.19 -15.77 -10.81
N LYS A 249 -4.43 -15.35 -11.06
CA LYS A 249 -4.75 -14.23 -11.95
C LYS A 249 -4.52 -12.90 -11.25
N LEU A 250 -3.92 -11.94 -11.95
CA LEU A 250 -3.86 -10.55 -11.49
C LEU A 250 -5.29 -9.98 -11.45
N THR A 251 -5.70 -9.45 -10.29
CA THR A 251 -7.03 -8.91 -10.03
C THR A 251 -6.94 -7.67 -9.15
N GLU A 252 -8.06 -6.98 -8.96
CA GLU A 252 -8.20 -5.81 -8.08
C GLU A 252 -9.52 -5.82 -7.32
N THR A 253 -9.63 -4.99 -6.27
CA THR A 253 -10.89 -4.65 -5.59
C THR A 253 -10.71 -3.35 -4.81
N ASN A 254 -11.08 -2.21 -5.39
CA ASN A 254 -10.86 -0.89 -4.78
C ASN A 254 -11.70 -0.63 -3.54
N SER A 255 -12.84 -1.33 -3.36
CA SER A 255 -13.57 -1.27 -2.09
C SER A 255 -12.79 -1.87 -0.93
N ASN A 256 -11.80 -2.75 -1.19
CA ASN A 256 -11.06 -3.47 -0.15
C ASN A 256 -9.65 -2.92 0.04
N LEU A 257 -8.94 -2.58 -1.04
CA LEU A 257 -7.58 -2.03 -1.00
C LEU A 257 -7.42 -0.98 -2.09
N PHE A 258 -7.14 0.26 -1.69
CA PHE A 258 -7.16 1.42 -2.59
C PHE A 258 -5.99 2.36 -2.32
N TRP A 259 -5.37 2.85 -3.38
CA TRP A 259 -4.34 3.88 -3.32
C TRP A 259 -4.83 5.17 -4.00
N ASP A 260 -5.09 6.20 -3.20
CA ASP A 260 -5.32 7.55 -3.71
C ASP A 260 -3.97 8.18 -4.08
N SER A 261 -3.63 8.11 -5.36
CA SER A 261 -2.37 8.66 -5.87
C SER A 261 -2.32 10.18 -5.86
N THR A 262 -3.46 10.86 -5.86
CA THR A 262 -3.57 12.32 -5.81
C THR A 262 -3.24 12.82 -4.41
N ASN A 263 -3.86 12.24 -3.37
CA ASN A 263 -3.69 12.67 -1.98
C ASN A 263 -2.65 11.87 -1.18
N LYS A 264 -2.04 10.84 -1.77
CA LYS A 264 -1.05 9.92 -1.15
C LYS A 264 -1.62 9.17 0.06
N ARG A 265 -2.80 8.54 -0.13
CA ARG A 265 -3.53 7.85 0.96
C ARG A 265 -3.80 6.40 0.62
N LEU A 266 -3.62 5.52 1.62
CA LEU A 266 -3.98 4.11 1.56
C LEU A 266 -5.32 3.89 2.24
N GLY A 267 -6.28 3.34 1.50
CA GLY A 267 -7.57 2.88 2.00
C GLY A 267 -7.62 1.37 2.14
N ILE A 268 -8.12 0.87 3.27
CA ILE A 268 -8.43 -0.54 3.52
C ILE A 268 -9.92 -0.63 3.89
N GLY A 269 -10.71 -1.32 3.07
CA GLY A 269 -12.17 -1.31 3.17
C GLY A 269 -12.81 0.02 2.78
N ASN A 270 -12.07 0.93 2.14
CA ASN A 270 -12.48 2.30 1.84
C ASN A 270 -11.81 2.79 0.54
N ASN A 271 -12.60 3.23 -0.44
CA ASN A 271 -12.10 3.79 -1.72
C ASN A 271 -12.08 5.33 -1.75
N THR A 272 -12.42 5.99 -0.64
CA THR A 272 -12.34 7.45 -0.45
C THR A 272 -11.64 7.78 0.88
N PRO A 273 -10.34 7.44 1.03
CA PRO A 273 -9.63 7.61 2.30
C PRO A 273 -9.50 9.10 2.69
N ALA A 274 -9.86 9.44 3.93
CA ALA A 274 -9.74 10.80 4.47
C ALA A 274 -8.35 11.08 5.08
N TYR A 275 -7.65 10.03 5.49
CA TYR A 275 -6.34 10.09 6.14
C TYR A 275 -5.28 9.30 5.36
N ALA A 276 -3.99 9.49 5.68
CA ALA A 276 -2.89 8.78 5.03
C ALA A 276 -3.04 7.25 5.07
N LEU A 277 -3.56 6.72 6.17
CA LEU A 277 -4.07 5.37 6.30
C LEU A 277 -5.50 5.45 6.83
N ASP A 278 -6.46 4.94 6.07
CA ASP A 278 -7.88 4.92 6.43
C ASP A 278 -8.38 3.48 6.38
N VAL A 279 -8.74 2.92 7.54
CA VAL A 279 -9.18 1.54 7.67
C VAL A 279 -10.63 1.52 8.13
N THR A 280 -11.53 1.06 7.26
CA THR A 280 -12.91 0.76 7.65
C THR A 280 -12.95 -0.64 8.24
N GLY A 281 -12.79 -0.73 9.57
CA GLY A 281 -12.79 -2.01 10.30
C GLY A 281 -11.87 -2.01 11.51
N GLN A 282 -11.45 -3.20 11.93
CA GLN A 282 -10.52 -3.39 13.05
C GLN A 282 -9.09 -3.56 12.55
N ILE A 283 -8.13 -3.01 13.29
CA ILE A 283 -6.69 -3.29 13.11
C ILE A 283 -6.26 -4.27 14.19
N ARG A 284 -5.76 -5.45 13.79
CA ARG A 284 -5.25 -6.47 14.72
C ARG A 284 -3.73 -6.57 14.63
N GLN A 285 -3.05 -6.40 15.76
CA GLN A 285 -1.60 -6.62 15.90
C GLN A 285 -1.35 -7.93 16.67
N THR A 286 -0.61 -8.88 16.10
CA THR A 286 -0.50 -10.26 16.65
C THR A 286 0.87 -10.64 17.21
N ALA A 287 1.96 -9.95 16.84
CA ALA A 287 3.33 -10.39 17.15
C ALA A 287 4.24 -9.36 17.85
N ASN A 288 3.82 -8.09 17.93
CA ASN A 288 4.61 -7.03 18.56
C ASN A 288 4.01 -6.65 19.92
N THR A 289 4.86 -6.31 20.89
CA THR A 289 4.47 -5.89 22.25
C THR A 289 3.71 -4.56 22.27
N ASP A 290 3.98 -3.66 21.31
CA ASP A 290 3.51 -2.27 21.35
C ASP A 290 2.89 -1.80 20.03
N LEU A 291 1.76 -1.10 20.11
CA LEU A 291 1.22 -0.26 19.02
C LEU A 291 1.89 1.12 19.12
N ILE A 292 2.82 1.41 18.23
CA ILE A 292 3.54 2.69 18.24
C ILE A 292 2.73 3.72 17.46
N ILE A 293 2.26 4.75 18.17
CA ILE A 293 1.70 5.97 17.58
C ILE A 293 2.73 7.08 17.83
N ALA A 294 3.45 7.49 16.78
CA ALA A 294 4.53 8.46 16.87
C ALA A 294 4.28 9.67 15.95
N ARG A 295 4.78 10.85 16.36
CA ARG A 295 4.77 12.10 15.60
C ARG A 295 6.09 12.82 15.87
N THR A 296 6.66 13.47 14.87
CA THR A 296 8.03 14.03 14.91
C THR A 296 8.13 15.46 15.48
N THR A 297 7.09 15.97 16.14
CA THR A 297 7.06 17.37 16.64
C THR A 297 6.81 17.43 18.14
N ASP A 298 7.62 18.22 18.85
CA ASP A 298 7.82 18.14 20.30
C ASP A 298 6.86 18.96 21.18
N ASN A 299 5.59 19.17 20.79
CA ASN A 299 4.66 19.92 21.66
C ASN A 299 3.17 19.54 21.45
N ILE A 300 2.92 18.28 21.05
CA ILE A 300 1.57 17.83 20.70
C ILE A 300 1.25 16.57 21.48
N LEU A 301 0.01 16.49 21.96
CA LEU A 301 -0.54 15.26 22.54
C LEU A 301 -0.65 14.18 21.47
N ILE A 302 0.03 13.06 21.67
CA ILE A 302 0.00 11.89 20.77
C ILE A 302 -0.61 10.72 21.52
N GLY A 303 -1.46 9.94 20.84
CA GLY A 303 -2.01 8.73 21.40
C GLY A 303 -3.29 8.31 20.69
N ILE A 304 -4.17 7.66 21.43
CA ILE A 304 -5.43 7.12 20.91
C ILE A 304 -6.54 8.14 21.17
N SER A 305 -7.23 8.51 20.11
CA SER A 305 -8.49 9.26 20.15
C SER A 305 -9.63 8.32 19.80
N LEU A 306 -10.74 8.42 20.54
CA LEU A 306 -11.95 7.61 20.34
C LEU A 306 -13.10 8.54 19.89
N PRO A 307 -13.13 8.96 18.62
CA PRO A 307 -14.21 9.78 18.09
C PRO A 307 -15.49 8.98 17.87
N ASN A 308 -16.63 9.68 17.85
CA ASN A 308 -17.87 9.12 17.32
C ASN A 308 -17.91 9.18 15.78
N SER A 309 -18.99 8.68 15.19
CA SER A 309 -19.23 8.74 13.74
C SER A 309 -19.31 10.17 13.17
N ALA A 310 -19.46 11.20 14.01
CA ALA A 310 -19.43 12.60 13.61
C ALA A 310 -18.02 13.23 13.73
N GLY A 311 -16.99 12.45 14.07
CA GLY A 311 -15.61 12.92 14.20
C GLY A 311 -15.30 13.66 15.51
N LEU A 312 -16.24 13.74 16.45
CA LEU A 312 -16.03 14.37 17.76
C LEU A 312 -15.37 13.37 18.72
N GLU A 313 -14.20 13.72 19.25
CA GLU A 313 -13.48 12.93 20.25
C GLU A 313 -14.33 12.75 21.52
N ARG A 314 -14.72 11.51 21.84
CA ARG A 314 -15.48 11.21 23.08
C ARG A 314 -14.57 10.83 24.23
N GLY A 315 -13.48 10.13 23.93
CA GLY A 315 -12.48 9.74 24.92
C GLY A 315 -11.10 9.65 24.32
N PHE A 316 -10.08 9.65 25.17
CA PHE A 316 -8.69 9.62 24.71
C PHE A 316 -7.73 9.05 25.76
N ALA A 317 -6.60 8.56 25.26
CA ALA A 317 -5.40 8.27 26.03
C ALA A 317 -4.20 8.88 25.28
N LYS A 318 -3.58 9.92 25.84
CA LYS A 318 -2.60 10.74 25.13
C LYS A 318 -1.39 11.06 26.00
N LEU A 319 -0.21 11.12 25.40
CA LEU A 319 1.05 11.56 26.00
C LEU A 319 1.44 12.91 25.40
N ASN A 320 1.78 13.87 26.26
CA ASN A 320 2.53 15.05 25.84
C ASN A 320 4.01 14.67 25.75
N THR A 321 4.57 14.66 24.54
CA THR A 321 5.96 14.24 24.32
C THR A 321 6.99 15.20 24.88
N GLN A 322 6.61 16.43 25.22
CA GLN A 322 7.51 17.43 25.81
C GLN A 322 7.59 17.30 27.33
N THR A 323 6.44 17.12 27.99
CA THR A 323 6.33 17.15 29.46
C THR A 323 6.28 15.76 30.10
N GLY A 324 6.05 14.71 29.31
CA GLY A 324 5.78 13.36 29.82
C GLY A 324 4.38 13.21 30.43
N GLU A 325 3.53 14.23 30.32
CA GLU A 325 2.18 14.20 30.86
C GLU A 325 1.32 13.17 30.11
N PHE A 326 0.79 12.19 30.85
CA PHE A 326 -0.18 11.24 30.33
C PHE A 326 -1.60 11.64 30.73
N ARG A 327 -2.49 11.78 29.76
CA ARG A 327 -3.89 12.16 29.95
C ARG A 327 -4.82 11.02 29.56
N LEU A 328 -5.74 10.69 30.47
CA LEU A 328 -6.90 9.84 30.25
C LEU A 328 -8.15 10.69 30.49
N GLY A 329 -9.06 10.78 29.52
CA GLY A 329 -10.19 11.68 29.67
C GLY A 329 -11.31 11.48 28.67
N GLY A 330 -12.40 12.22 28.92
CA GLY A 330 -13.46 12.46 27.95
C GLY A 330 -13.19 13.74 27.16
N GLY A 331 -13.56 13.77 25.88
CA GLY A 331 -13.47 14.98 25.07
C GLY A 331 -14.57 16.00 25.41
N ALA A 332 -14.63 17.09 24.63
CA ALA A 332 -15.66 18.11 24.79
C ALA A 332 -17.08 17.54 24.60
N GLY A 333 -18.09 18.13 25.25
CA GLY A 333 -19.50 17.73 25.08
C GLY A 333 -20.06 16.82 26.18
N GLY A 334 -19.51 16.88 27.40
CA GLY A 334 -20.06 16.19 28.56
C GLY A 334 -19.57 14.74 28.74
N TYR A 335 -18.43 14.40 28.14
CA TYR A 335 -17.78 13.10 28.37
C TYR A 335 -16.82 13.18 29.55
N TYR A 336 -16.63 12.06 30.23
CA TYR A 336 -15.82 11.98 31.44
C TYR A 336 -15.13 10.62 31.58
N PRO A 337 -13.95 10.55 32.23
CA PRO A 337 -13.28 9.29 32.50
C PRO A 337 -13.93 8.55 33.67
N THR A 338 -13.99 7.23 33.54
CA THR A 338 -14.44 6.28 34.56
C THR A 338 -13.51 5.08 34.59
N PHE A 339 -13.28 4.51 35.77
CA PHE A 339 -12.44 3.34 35.98
C PHE A 339 -13.28 2.19 36.50
N TYR A 340 -13.27 1.06 35.79
CA TYR A 340 -14.10 -0.10 36.09
C TYR A 340 -13.26 -1.25 36.65
N SER A 341 -13.85 -2.05 37.52
CA SER A 341 -13.29 -3.32 37.98
C SER A 341 -14.42 -4.33 38.15
N ASN A 342 -14.28 -5.49 37.50
CA ASN A 342 -15.31 -6.54 37.44
C ASN A 342 -16.69 -6.00 36.99
N GLY A 343 -16.70 -5.19 35.93
CA GLY A 343 -17.93 -4.61 35.36
C GLY A 343 -18.57 -3.48 36.18
N VAL A 344 -17.98 -3.06 37.30
CA VAL A 344 -18.52 -2.01 38.18
C VAL A 344 -17.63 -0.77 38.16
N GLU A 345 -18.24 0.41 38.02
CA GLU A 345 -17.56 1.69 38.15
C GLU A 345 -17.00 1.89 39.56
N ARG A 346 -15.69 2.14 39.66
CA ARG A 346 -14.98 2.36 40.93
C ARG A 346 -14.59 3.80 41.14
N ILE A 347 -14.18 4.49 40.08
CA ILE A 347 -13.79 5.91 40.13
C ILE A 347 -14.40 6.62 38.94
N ARG A 348 -14.90 7.83 39.13
CA ARG A 348 -15.26 8.76 38.06
C ARG A 348 -14.74 10.15 38.34
N VAL A 349 -14.47 10.91 37.28
CA VAL A 349 -14.36 12.37 37.35
C VAL A 349 -15.52 12.94 36.57
N SER A 350 -16.57 13.42 37.23
CA SER A 350 -17.77 13.95 36.55
C SER A 350 -17.46 15.12 35.60
N VAL A 351 -18.43 15.49 34.77
CA VAL A 351 -18.33 16.65 33.86
C VAL A 351 -18.09 17.97 34.61
N ASP A 352 -18.54 18.05 35.86
CA ASP A 352 -18.36 19.20 36.74
C ASP A 352 -17.00 19.18 37.47
N GLY A 353 -16.16 18.17 37.19
CA GLY A 353 -14.82 18.00 37.78
C GLY A 353 -14.80 17.27 39.12
N TYR A 354 -15.93 16.76 39.61
CA TYR A 354 -15.99 16.04 40.90
C TYR A 354 -15.53 14.59 40.79
N VAL A 355 -14.70 14.16 41.74
CA VAL A 355 -14.21 12.79 41.85
C VAL A 355 -15.16 11.97 42.73
N GLY A 356 -15.74 10.93 42.16
CA GLY A 356 -16.50 9.92 42.91
C GLY A 356 -15.66 8.65 43.04
N ILE A 357 -15.52 8.11 44.27
CA ILE A 357 -14.91 6.80 44.53
C ILE A 357 -15.98 5.88 45.14
N GLY A 358 -16.38 4.86 44.37
CA GLY A 358 -17.46 3.93 44.73
C GLY A 358 -18.86 4.54 44.71
N THR A 359 -19.02 5.75 44.16
CA THR A 359 -20.31 6.42 43.93
C THR A 359 -20.34 6.96 42.51
N ASN A 360 -21.49 6.84 41.85
CA ASN A 360 -21.73 7.39 40.52
C ASN A 360 -22.39 8.79 40.59
N SER A 361 -22.62 9.35 41.77
CA SER A 361 -23.30 10.65 41.92
C SER A 361 -22.53 11.52 42.91
N PRO A 362 -21.32 11.99 42.56
CA PRO A 362 -20.54 12.84 43.45
C PRO A 362 -21.24 14.18 43.63
N SER A 363 -21.41 14.61 44.88
CA SER A 363 -22.07 15.88 45.24
C SER A 363 -21.08 16.94 45.77
N ALA A 364 -19.78 16.64 45.73
CA ALA A 364 -18.67 17.49 46.14
C ALA A 364 -17.40 17.09 45.38
N LEU A 365 -16.37 17.94 45.41
CA LEU A 365 -15.08 17.71 44.73
C LEU A 365 -14.52 16.30 44.93
N LEU A 366 -14.66 15.74 46.14
CA LEU A 366 -14.43 14.33 46.41
C LEU A 366 -15.64 13.75 47.14
N SER A 367 -16.25 12.71 46.57
CA SER A 367 -17.32 11.93 47.19
C SER A 367 -16.90 10.47 47.30
N LEU A 368 -16.97 9.91 48.49
CA LEU A 368 -16.71 8.50 48.76
C LEU A 368 -18.05 7.77 48.96
N ALA A 369 -18.12 6.50 48.56
CA ALA A 369 -19.27 5.65 48.86
C ALA A 369 -19.57 5.65 50.37
N ALA A 370 -20.84 5.57 50.75
CA ALA A 370 -21.24 5.44 52.15
C ALA A 370 -20.55 4.22 52.79
N SER A 371 -20.22 4.35 54.07
CA SER A 371 -19.72 3.24 54.85
C SER A 371 -20.80 2.15 55.00
N THR A 372 -20.35 0.92 55.14
CA THR A 372 -21.17 -0.26 55.45
C THR A 372 -20.51 -1.01 56.59
N THR A 373 -21.18 -2.03 57.14
CA THR A 373 -20.57 -2.92 58.14
C THR A 373 -19.36 -3.68 57.61
N ALA A 374 -19.25 -3.85 56.29
CA ALA A 374 -18.13 -4.54 55.64
C ALA A 374 -17.01 -3.60 55.17
N ARG A 375 -17.24 -2.29 55.09
CA ARG A 375 -16.29 -1.34 54.50
C ARG A 375 -16.48 0.08 55.00
N ALA A 376 -15.41 0.70 55.50
CA ALA A 376 -15.37 2.13 55.76
C ALA A 376 -15.32 2.94 54.46
N SER A 377 -15.93 4.14 54.45
CA SER A 377 -15.85 5.07 53.32
C SER A 377 -14.43 5.61 53.13
N LEU A 378 -13.77 5.96 54.24
CA LEU A 378 -12.37 6.35 54.32
C LEU A 378 -11.69 5.57 55.45
N ASN A 379 -10.56 4.94 55.17
CA ASN A 379 -9.79 4.19 56.16
C ASN A 379 -8.40 4.80 56.35
N PHE A 380 -8.14 5.34 57.54
CA PHE A 380 -6.80 5.74 57.95
C PHE A 380 -6.11 4.56 58.61
N ILE A 381 -5.02 4.08 58.01
CA ILE A 381 -4.26 2.96 58.56
C ILE A 381 -3.59 3.39 59.87
N THR A 382 -3.64 2.54 60.90
CA THR A 382 -2.97 2.78 62.18
C THR A 382 -1.45 2.78 62.00
N GLY A 383 -0.76 3.81 62.49
CA GLY A 383 0.70 3.94 62.46
C GLY A 383 1.25 4.79 63.61
N THR A 384 2.52 5.18 63.50
CA THR A 384 3.18 6.10 64.42
C THR A 384 2.83 7.54 64.05
N ALA A 385 2.69 8.43 65.05
CA ALA A 385 2.46 9.86 64.79
C ALA A 385 3.66 10.48 64.04
N PRO A 386 3.43 11.37 63.04
CA PRO A 386 4.50 12.13 62.41
C PRO A 386 5.29 12.95 63.44
N THR A 387 6.61 13.01 63.31
CA THR A 387 7.48 13.79 64.22
C THR A 387 7.41 15.30 63.95
N ALA A 388 6.97 15.70 62.77
CA ALA A 388 6.68 17.07 62.37
C ALA A 388 5.47 17.08 61.42
N PRO A 389 4.23 16.97 61.94
CA PRO A 389 3.05 16.98 61.09
C PRO A 389 2.90 18.34 60.40
N ASN A 390 2.53 18.34 59.13
CA ASN A 390 2.15 19.54 58.39
C ASN A 390 0.69 19.88 58.68
N THR A 391 0.29 21.14 58.52
CA THR A 391 -1.14 21.48 58.59
C THR A 391 -1.91 20.82 57.45
N GLY A 392 -3.06 20.25 57.79
CA GLY A 392 -3.87 19.40 56.92
C GLY A 392 -3.61 17.90 57.11
N ASP A 393 -2.58 17.51 57.88
CA ASP A 393 -2.34 16.09 58.15
C ASP A 393 -3.47 15.47 58.97
N ILE A 394 -3.89 14.27 58.56
CA ILE A 394 -4.81 13.39 59.28
C ILE A 394 -4.12 12.04 59.44
N TRP A 395 -3.97 11.57 60.68
CA TRP A 395 -3.34 10.28 60.95
C TRP A 395 -4.06 9.50 62.03
N ARG A 396 -3.81 8.18 62.08
CA ARG A 396 -4.36 7.27 63.08
C ARG A 396 -3.25 6.59 63.84
N THR A 397 -3.33 6.54 65.16
CA THR A 397 -2.51 5.67 66.02
C THR A 397 -3.41 4.69 66.78
N SER A 398 -2.84 3.81 67.60
CA SER A 398 -3.64 2.96 68.49
C SER A 398 -4.52 3.76 69.46
N SER A 399 -4.16 5.03 69.71
CA SER A 399 -4.87 5.93 70.61
C SER A 399 -6.00 6.72 69.96
N GLY A 400 -6.13 6.72 68.63
CA GLY A 400 -7.21 7.45 67.95
C GLY A 400 -6.83 8.03 66.59
N ILE A 401 -7.71 8.88 66.07
CA ILE A 401 -7.48 9.70 64.87
C ILE A 401 -7.16 11.12 65.32
N PHE A 402 -6.18 11.73 64.66
CA PHE A 402 -5.66 13.05 64.98
C PHE A 402 -5.65 13.91 63.71
N LEU A 403 -5.83 15.21 63.89
CA LEU A 403 -5.74 16.24 62.86
C LEU A 403 -4.70 17.27 63.29
N ASN A 404 -3.93 17.80 62.35
CA ASN A 404 -3.09 18.97 62.60
C ASN A 404 -3.61 20.13 61.75
N ASP A 405 -4.18 21.14 62.39
CA ASP A 405 -4.72 22.33 61.73
C ASP A 405 -3.80 23.56 61.86
N SER A 406 -2.61 23.38 62.46
CA SER A 406 -1.59 24.43 62.66
C SER A 406 -2.04 25.64 63.48
N LEU A 407 -3.21 25.57 64.11
CA LEU A 407 -3.50 26.35 65.30
C LEU A 407 -2.81 25.64 66.46
N ASN A 408 -2.23 26.38 67.41
CA ASN A 408 -1.46 25.85 68.55
C ASN A 408 -2.32 25.07 69.58
N VAL A 409 -3.36 24.39 69.12
CA VAL A 409 -4.13 23.42 69.87
C VAL A 409 -4.00 22.14 69.05
N THR A 410 -3.50 21.07 69.65
CA THR A 410 -3.84 19.72 69.18
C THR A 410 -5.35 19.56 69.42
N GLY A 411 -6.10 20.19 68.51
CA GLY A 411 -7.49 20.59 68.67
C GLY A 411 -8.40 19.42 68.38
N ASP A 412 -9.08 19.02 69.44
CA ASP A 412 -10.09 17.98 69.53
C ASP A 412 -10.94 17.83 68.25
N VAL A 413 -10.92 16.63 67.69
CA VAL A 413 -11.88 16.20 66.66
C VAL A 413 -13.25 16.18 67.33
N ILE A 414 -14.06 17.21 67.12
CA ILE A 414 -15.46 17.23 67.58
C ILE A 414 -16.22 16.12 66.82
N PHE A 415 -16.37 14.96 67.44
CA PHE A 415 -17.31 13.92 67.00
C PHE A 415 -18.74 14.38 67.31
N GLY A 416 -19.32 15.19 66.43
CA GLY A 416 -20.75 15.45 66.47
C GLY A 416 -21.51 14.17 66.05
N THR A 417 -22.30 13.58 66.94
CA THR A 417 -23.27 12.54 66.57
C THR A 417 -24.67 13.16 66.52
N THR A 418 -25.26 13.21 65.32
CA THR A 418 -26.72 13.24 65.19
C THR A 418 -27.17 11.79 65.02
N GLY A 419 -27.79 11.24 66.06
CA GLY A 419 -28.43 9.92 66.03
C GLY A 419 -27.46 8.75 66.24
N TYR A 420 -27.73 7.96 67.29
CA TYR A 420 -27.04 6.75 67.74
C TYR A 420 -25.77 6.96 68.59
N GLY A 421 -25.94 6.70 69.89
CA GLY A 421 -24.84 6.34 70.79
C GLY A 421 -24.15 7.53 71.43
N GLY A 422 -24.70 8.02 72.55
CA GLY A 422 -24.03 8.99 73.40
C GLY A 422 -22.60 8.55 73.74
N LEU A 423 -21.71 9.52 73.80
CA LEU A 423 -20.38 9.38 74.39
C LEU A 423 -20.52 8.70 75.76
N ARG A 424 -20.21 7.40 75.84
CA ARG A 424 -19.84 6.79 77.12
C ARG A 424 -18.43 7.25 77.47
N GLN A 425 -18.29 8.53 77.80
CA GLN A 425 -17.06 9.05 78.37
C GLN A 425 -17.05 8.73 79.87
N SER A 426 -16.37 7.66 80.25
CA SER A 426 -15.96 7.49 81.65
C SER A 426 -14.72 8.32 81.99
N SER A 427 -14.04 8.94 81.02
CA SER A 427 -12.90 9.84 81.29
C SER A 427 -12.58 10.69 80.05
N VAL A 428 -13.17 11.90 79.95
CA VAL A 428 -12.50 12.96 79.17
C VAL A 428 -11.43 13.48 80.09
N TRP A 429 -10.20 13.02 79.89
CA TRP A 429 -9.08 13.87 80.24
C TRP A 429 -8.94 14.86 79.08
N THR A 430 -9.74 15.92 79.11
CA THR A 430 -9.36 17.17 78.46
C THR A 430 -8.07 17.62 79.14
N TYR A 431 -6.93 17.23 78.59
CA TYR A 431 -5.62 17.69 79.05
C TYR A 431 -5.44 19.13 78.52
N LEU A 432 -6.20 20.07 79.07
CA LEU A 432 -5.99 21.50 78.87
C LEU A 432 -4.71 21.88 79.65
N ARG A 433 -3.54 21.78 79.00
CA ARG A 433 -2.36 22.45 79.51
C ARG A 433 -2.53 23.95 79.27
N SER A 434 -2.86 24.68 80.34
CA SER A 434 -2.89 26.15 80.45
C SER A 434 -4.27 26.81 80.36
N GLN A 435 -5.11 26.64 81.39
CA GLN A 435 -5.94 27.73 81.91
C GLN A 435 -6.39 27.44 83.36
N THR A 436 -6.32 28.45 84.22
CA THR A 436 -6.44 28.40 85.69
C THR A 436 -7.86 28.23 86.23
N ALA A 437 -8.81 27.71 85.45
CA ALA A 437 -10.13 27.34 85.93
C ALA A 437 -10.79 26.30 85.02
N LEU A 438 -11.33 25.23 85.62
CA LEU A 438 -12.18 24.24 84.95
C LEU A 438 -13.64 24.73 84.98
N GLY A 439 -14.14 25.19 83.84
CA GLY A 439 -15.56 25.43 83.62
C GLY A 439 -16.22 24.19 83.02
N PHE A 440 -17.12 23.53 83.74
CA PHE A 440 -17.98 22.49 83.17
C PHE A 440 -19.20 23.17 82.52
N CYS A 441 -19.16 23.32 81.19
CA CYS A 441 -20.30 23.74 80.39
C CYS A 441 -21.03 22.50 79.85
N TYR A 442 -22.25 22.25 80.34
CA TYR A 442 -23.17 21.27 79.75
C TYR A 442 -24.32 22.02 79.06
N GLY A 443 -24.16 22.39 77.80
CA GLY A 443 -25.21 23.07 77.05
C GLY A 443 -26.13 22.08 76.34
N SER A 444 -27.43 22.07 76.68
CA SER A 444 -28.49 21.73 75.73
C SER A 444 -29.45 22.92 75.62
N THR A 445 -29.99 23.14 74.42
CA THR A 445 -30.42 24.44 73.87
C THR A 445 -31.73 25.03 74.38
N SER A 446 -32.12 24.82 75.64
CA SER A 446 -33.25 25.60 76.20
C SER A 446 -33.22 25.68 77.72
N ASN A 447 -33.06 26.92 78.22
CA ASN A 447 -33.19 27.40 79.61
C ASN A 447 -32.10 27.00 80.62
N PHE A 448 -31.22 27.96 80.92
CA PHE A 448 -30.24 27.86 81.99
C PHE A 448 -30.54 28.82 83.14
N ASN A 449 -30.74 28.24 84.33
CA ASN A 449 -30.36 28.85 85.60
C ASN A 449 -29.32 27.87 86.21
N PRO A 450 -28.00 28.17 86.12
CA PRO A 450 -26.95 27.18 86.39
C PRO A 450 -26.90 26.86 87.87
N SER A 451 -26.98 25.59 88.27
CA SER A 451 -27.08 25.27 89.70
C SER A 451 -26.38 23.98 90.14
N HIS A 452 -25.47 23.34 89.40
CA HIS A 452 -24.91 22.04 89.84
C HIS A 452 -23.44 21.73 89.48
N ASN A 453 -22.64 21.36 90.49
CA ASN A 453 -21.34 20.68 90.36
C ASN A 453 -21.18 19.60 91.47
N ILE A 454 -21.07 18.31 91.12
CA ILE A 454 -20.95 17.17 92.05
C ILE A 454 -19.51 16.62 92.02
N ASN A 455 -18.85 16.49 93.19
CA ASN A 455 -17.72 15.57 93.34
C ASN A 455 -18.06 14.43 94.32
N SER A 456 -17.17 13.43 94.40
CA SER A 456 -17.39 12.12 95.04
C SER A 456 -17.48 12.12 96.58
N THR A 457 -17.56 13.28 97.25
CA THR A 457 -17.85 13.37 98.70
C THR A 457 -18.87 14.44 99.08
N GLY A 458 -19.49 15.15 98.13
CA GLY A 458 -20.62 16.06 98.42
C GLY A 458 -20.82 17.17 97.37
N LEU A 459 -22.07 17.61 97.22
CA LEU A 459 -22.59 18.52 96.20
C LEU A 459 -22.75 19.96 96.74
N ALA A 460 -22.16 20.97 96.11
CA ALA A 460 -22.39 22.39 96.44
C ALA A 460 -22.96 23.16 95.24
N LEU A 461 -24.14 23.76 95.46
CA LEU A 461 -25.02 24.38 94.46
C LEU A 461 -25.13 25.88 94.73
N GLY A 462 -24.29 26.68 94.09
CA GLY A 462 -24.40 28.13 94.15
C GLY A 462 -24.47 28.68 92.75
N GLY A 463 -25.67 28.85 92.22
CA GLY A 463 -25.84 29.67 91.03
C GLY A 463 -27.15 30.43 91.06
N GLY A 464 -27.06 31.71 90.70
CA GLY A 464 -28.22 32.58 90.51
C GLY A 464 -28.24 33.90 91.29
N SER A 465 -27.22 34.26 92.08
CA SER A 465 -27.14 35.63 92.62
C SER A 465 -26.51 36.57 91.58
N THR A 466 -27.30 37.47 91.01
CA THR A 466 -26.81 38.53 90.12
C THR A 466 -26.16 39.71 90.88
N GLY A 467 -25.71 39.50 92.12
CA GLY A 467 -25.10 40.55 92.95
C GLY A 467 -24.50 40.02 94.26
N ALA A 468 -23.65 39.00 94.18
CA ALA A 468 -23.07 38.36 95.36
C ALA A 468 -22.20 39.33 96.19
N THR A 469 -22.55 39.51 97.46
CA THR A 469 -21.78 40.32 98.43
C THR A 469 -20.98 39.46 99.41
N ALA A 470 -20.92 38.13 99.20
CA ALA A 470 -20.21 37.17 100.03
C ALA A 470 -19.53 36.07 99.20
N LEU A 471 -18.48 35.45 99.75
CA LEU A 471 -17.75 34.35 99.11
C LEU A 471 -18.61 33.09 98.89
N LEU A 472 -19.69 32.94 99.67
CA LEU A 472 -20.75 31.96 99.44
C LEU A 472 -22.09 32.69 99.53
N ASP A 473 -22.72 32.90 98.37
CA ASP A 473 -24.07 33.47 98.27
C ASP A 473 -25.02 32.38 97.77
N VAL A 474 -25.99 32.02 98.62
CA VAL A 474 -26.96 30.95 98.40
C VAL A 474 -28.34 31.57 98.20
N TYR A 475 -29.05 31.11 97.16
CA TYR A 475 -30.40 31.61 96.87
C TYR A 475 -31.35 31.38 98.05
N GLY A 476 -32.32 32.28 98.25
CA GLY A 476 -33.34 32.13 99.29
C GLY A 476 -34.13 30.82 99.17
N SER A 477 -34.59 30.28 100.30
CA SER A 477 -35.48 29.12 100.27
C SER A 477 -36.79 29.46 99.54
N THR A 478 -37.34 28.49 98.84
CA THR A 478 -38.71 28.53 98.31
C THR A 478 -39.60 27.59 99.12
N THR A 479 -40.90 27.61 98.87
CA THR A 479 -41.85 26.66 99.50
C THR A 479 -41.54 25.19 99.18
N SER A 480 -40.74 24.92 98.16
CA SER A 480 -40.45 23.56 97.68
C SER A 480 -38.99 23.13 97.87
N ILE A 481 -38.05 24.08 97.99
CA ILE A 481 -36.61 23.81 98.07
C ILE A 481 -35.97 24.73 99.12
N PRO A 482 -35.36 24.19 100.19
CA PRO A 482 -34.59 25.00 101.13
C PRO A 482 -33.28 25.47 100.48
N SER A 483 -32.83 26.67 100.85
CA SER A 483 -31.54 27.24 100.43
C SER A 483 -30.34 26.38 100.86
N ILE A 484 -30.41 25.84 102.08
CA ILE A 484 -29.48 24.85 102.63
C ILE A 484 -30.30 23.77 103.34
N ARG A 485 -30.09 22.49 103.00
CA ARG A 485 -30.69 21.35 103.72
C ARG A 485 -29.62 20.58 104.48
N ILE A 486 -29.76 20.53 105.80
CA ILE A 486 -28.98 19.63 106.67
C ILE A 486 -29.93 18.52 107.12
N ARG A 487 -29.61 17.27 106.81
CA ARG A 487 -30.46 16.12 107.17
C ARG A 487 -30.34 15.81 108.67
N SER A 488 -31.43 15.34 109.28
CA SER A 488 -31.40 14.84 110.65
C SER A 488 -30.51 13.61 110.75
N GLY A 489 -29.66 13.55 111.77
CA GLY A 489 -28.77 12.42 112.03
C GLY A 489 -28.28 12.39 113.47
N VAL A 490 -27.61 11.32 113.87
CA VAL A 490 -27.02 11.22 115.21
C VAL A 490 -25.87 12.22 115.34
N ALA A 491 -25.75 12.87 116.51
CA ALA A 491 -24.64 13.78 116.78
C ALA A 491 -23.28 13.10 116.53
N PRO A 492 -22.34 13.74 115.82
CA PRO A 492 -21.01 13.16 115.62
C PRO A 492 -20.35 12.89 116.97
N THR A 493 -19.74 11.72 117.13
CA THR A 493 -19.08 11.31 118.39
C THR A 493 -17.79 12.10 118.66
N SER A 494 -17.20 12.71 117.63
CA SER A 494 -16.05 13.62 117.70
C SER A 494 -16.18 14.74 116.65
N PRO A 495 -17.05 15.76 116.85
CA PRO A 495 -17.26 16.81 115.86
C PRO A 495 -16.03 17.73 115.80
N LEU A 496 -15.54 17.96 114.58
CA LEU A 496 -14.50 18.96 114.30
C LEU A 496 -15.10 20.36 114.29
N ASP A 497 -14.32 21.39 114.60
CA ASP A 497 -14.77 22.79 114.44
C ASP A 497 -15.17 23.06 112.98
N GLY A 498 -16.31 23.73 112.81
CA GLY A 498 -16.97 23.92 111.52
C GLY A 498 -18.00 22.83 111.17
N SER A 499 -18.10 21.75 111.96
CA SER A 499 -19.17 20.76 111.78
C SER A 499 -20.53 21.37 112.10
N ILE A 500 -21.47 21.26 111.16
CA ILE A 500 -22.88 21.61 111.35
C ILE A 500 -23.71 20.36 111.19
N TRP A 501 -24.57 20.06 112.17
CA TRP A 501 -25.48 18.92 112.10
C TRP A 501 -26.82 19.24 112.76
N TYR A 502 -27.85 18.53 112.31
CA TYR A 502 -29.19 18.59 112.86
C TYR A 502 -29.51 17.23 113.49
N ASP A 503 -29.91 17.19 114.76
CA ASP A 503 -30.18 15.92 115.47
C ASP A 503 -31.63 15.40 115.30
N GLY A 504 -32.46 16.13 114.55
CA GLY A 504 -33.89 15.86 114.43
C GLY A 504 -34.75 16.75 115.34
N SER A 505 -34.14 17.50 116.25
CA SER A 505 -34.81 18.50 117.09
C SER A 505 -34.12 19.87 116.98
N LYS A 506 -32.79 19.90 117.11
CA LYS A 506 -31.99 21.11 117.21
C LYS A 506 -30.84 21.10 116.20
N LEU A 507 -30.48 22.30 115.73
CA LEU A 507 -29.32 22.51 114.88
C LEU A 507 -28.12 22.88 115.75
N TYR A 508 -26.97 22.25 115.49
CA TYR A 508 -25.75 22.50 116.23
C TYR A 508 -24.63 22.90 115.28
N LEU A 509 -23.73 23.73 115.81
CA LEU A 509 -22.47 24.07 115.20
C LEU A 509 -21.35 23.88 116.24
N ARG A 510 -20.27 23.22 115.81
CA ARG A 510 -19.04 23.08 116.60
C ARG A 510 -18.11 24.25 116.29
N VAL A 511 -17.74 25.04 117.30
CA VAL A 511 -16.79 26.16 117.16
C VAL A 511 -15.90 26.25 118.39
N GLY A 512 -14.59 26.40 118.18
CA GLY A 512 -13.62 26.59 119.25
C GLY A 512 -13.56 25.43 120.23
N GLY A 513 -13.80 24.20 119.76
CA GLY A 513 -13.87 23.02 120.61
C GLY A 513 -15.09 22.97 121.51
N VAL A 514 -16.16 23.73 121.23
CA VAL A 514 -17.43 23.72 121.96
C VAL A 514 -18.60 23.51 120.99
N THR A 515 -19.54 22.63 121.37
CA THR A 515 -20.78 22.41 120.61
C THR A 515 -21.78 23.45 121.07
N LYS A 516 -22.25 24.28 120.14
CA LYS A 516 -23.25 25.30 120.40
C LYS A 516 -24.54 24.90 119.70
N GLU A 517 -25.63 24.96 120.45
CA GLU A 517 -26.97 24.93 119.87
C GLU A 517 -27.23 26.27 119.19
N ILE A 518 -27.68 26.22 117.94
CA ILE A 518 -28.14 27.39 117.22
C ILE A 518 -29.60 27.60 117.63
N LEU A 519 -29.80 28.44 118.64
CA LEU A 519 -31.10 28.92 119.06
C LEU A 519 -31.51 30.06 118.13
N PHE A 520 -32.63 29.89 117.43
CA PHE A 520 -33.29 30.99 116.73
C PHE A 520 -34.15 31.71 117.78
N ALA A 521 -33.76 32.94 118.14
CA ALA A 521 -34.52 33.79 119.05
C ALA A 521 -35.75 34.39 118.38
#